data_AF-A0A4Y9MET1-F1
#
_entry.id   AF-A0A4Y9MET1-F1
#
_cell.length_a   1.000
_cell.length_b   1.000
_cell.length_c   1.000
_cell.angle_alpha   90.00
_cell.angle_beta   90.00
_cell.angle_gamma   90.00
#
_symmetry.space_group_name_H-M   'P 1'
#
loop_
_entity.id
_entity.type
_entity.pdbx_description
1 polymer ?
#
loop_
_entity_poly.entity_id
_entity_poly.type
_entity_poly.pdbx_seq_one_letter_code
_entity_poly.pdbx_strand_id
1 'polypeptide(L)'
;MQHCTPEQLALAALREPLPATDATHLDACAQCQAEVASLRRGVDALAVPELAAPVAAVPPPPAVWAAISAATGVTATPRPEVISAAAPSAPAAVPAP
;
A
#
# COMPACT_ATOMS: atom_id res chain seq x y z
N MET A 1 26.14 21.44 -5.70
CA MET A 1 24.90 20.83 -5.19
C MET A 1 25.23 19.38 -4.85
N GLN A 2 24.88 18.92 -3.65
CA GLN A 2 25.18 17.57 -3.16
C GLN A 2 23.93 16.68 -3.32
N HIS A 3 24.11 15.42 -3.70
CA HIS A 3 23.01 14.45 -3.79
C HIS A 3 22.50 14.05 -2.39
N CYS A 4 21.26 13.56 -2.33
CA CYS A 4 20.71 12.97 -1.11
C CYS A 4 21.59 11.83 -0.62
N THR A 5 21.64 11.62 0.70
CA THR A 5 22.37 10.49 1.27
C THR A 5 21.68 9.17 0.88
N PRO A 6 22.41 8.04 0.90
CA PRO A 6 21.81 6.73 0.65
C PRO A 6 20.61 6.43 1.56
N GLU A 7 20.65 6.86 2.82
CA GLU A 7 19.57 6.68 3.78
C GLU A 7 18.31 7.44 3.37
N GLN A 8 18.45 8.68 2.89
CA GLN A 8 17.30 9.44 2.36
C GLN A 8 16.72 8.79 1.12
N LEU A 9 17.55 8.24 0.23
CA LEU A 9 17.07 7.52 -0.95
C LEU A 9 16.34 6.22 -0.55
N ALA A 10 16.80 5.52 0.49
CA ALA A 10 16.12 4.36 1.05
C ALA A 10 14.76 4.72 1.68
N LEU A 11 14.69 5.81 2.45
CA LEU A 11 13.42 6.32 3.00
C LEU A 11 12.42 6.68 1.89
N ALA A 12 12.86 7.39 0.85
CA ALA A 12 12.02 7.71 -0.29
C ALA A 12 11.56 6.47 -1.09
N ALA A 13 12.38 5.41 -1.13
CA ALA A 13 12.00 4.14 -1.73
C ALA A 13 10.90 3.43 -0.93
N LEU A 14 10.94 3.54 0.40
CA LEU A 14 9.89 3.05 1.32
C LEU A 14 8.65 3.96 1.39
N ARG A 15 8.62 5.05 0.61
CA ARG A 15 7.55 6.07 0.60
C ARG A 15 7.43 6.85 1.92
N GLU A 16 8.52 6.93 2.68
CA GLU A 16 8.61 7.77 3.88
C GLU A 16 8.91 9.23 3.51
N PRO A 17 8.34 10.24 4.21
CA PRO A 17 8.66 11.65 4.03
C PRO A 17 10.15 11.96 4.15
N LEU A 18 10.61 12.89 3.31
CA LEU A 18 11.95 13.48 3.37
C LEU A 18 11.89 14.94 3.86
N PRO A 19 13.01 15.49 4.36
CA PRO A 19 13.17 16.93 4.51
C PRO A 19 12.88 17.66 3.19
N ALA A 20 12.23 18.83 3.26
CA ALA A 20 11.75 19.54 2.08
C ALA A 20 12.83 19.84 1.04
N THR A 21 14.06 20.12 1.48
CA THR A 21 15.21 20.35 0.59
C THR A 21 15.60 19.10 -0.19
N ASP A 22 15.62 17.94 0.47
CA ASP A 22 15.95 16.66 -0.16
C ASP A 22 14.83 16.22 -1.12
N ALA A 23 13.56 16.43 -0.74
CA ALA A 23 12.42 16.19 -1.62
C ALA A 23 12.48 17.05 -2.89
N THR A 24 12.72 18.36 -2.73
CA THR A 24 12.86 19.28 -3.87
C THR A 24 14.02 18.88 -4.78
N HIS A 25 15.15 18.43 -4.21
CA HIS A 25 16.27 17.93 -4.98
C HIS A 25 15.92 16.64 -5.73
N LEU A 26 15.28 15.68 -5.07
CA LEU A 26 14.87 14.41 -5.65
C LEU A 26 13.94 14.62 -6.85
N ASP A 27 13.02 15.59 -6.78
CA ASP A 27 12.11 15.91 -7.88
C ASP A 27 12.83 16.47 -9.12
N ALA A 28 14.01 17.06 -8.96
CA ALA A 28 14.78 17.68 -10.04
C ALA A 28 16.01 16.87 -10.49
N CYS A 29 16.44 15.85 -9.74
CA CYS A 29 17.69 15.14 -9.99
C CYS A 29 17.45 13.74 -10.59
N ALA A 30 17.73 13.57 -11.88
CA ALA A 30 17.56 12.30 -12.59
C ALA A 30 18.36 11.13 -11.97
N GLN A 31 19.55 11.41 -11.41
CA GLN A 31 20.36 10.37 -10.77
C GLN A 31 19.70 9.87 -9.48
N CYS A 32 19.27 10.77 -8.59
CA CYS A 32 18.57 10.39 -7.37
C CYS A 32 17.24 9.67 -7.68
N GLN A 33 16.53 10.08 -8.73
CA GLN A 33 15.32 9.39 -9.19
C GLN A 33 15.61 7.96 -9.66
N ALA A 34 16.68 7.77 -10.43
CA ALA A 34 17.10 6.45 -10.90
C ALA A 34 17.45 5.52 -9.73
N GLU A 35 18.16 6.02 -8.72
CA GLU A 35 18.50 5.25 -7.52
C GLU A 35 17.25 4.85 -6.73
N VAL A 36 16.32 5.78 -6.48
CA VAL A 36 15.05 5.47 -5.80
C VAL A 36 14.23 4.46 -6.59
N ALA A 37 14.16 4.60 -7.92
CA ALA A 37 13.47 3.64 -8.78
C ALA A 37 14.13 2.24 -8.70
N SER A 38 15.45 2.19 -8.57
CA SER A 38 16.19 0.94 -8.38
C SER A 38 15.83 0.24 -7.08
N LEU A 39 15.83 0.99 -5.98
CA LEU A 39 15.48 0.49 -4.64
C LEU A 39 14.00 0.06 -4.55
N ARG A 40 13.09 0.83 -5.16
CA ARG A 40 11.65 0.54 -5.15
C ARG A 40 11.29 -0.82 -5.74
N ARG A 41 12.05 -1.31 -6.74
CA ARG A 41 11.78 -2.64 -7.32
C ARG A 41 11.82 -3.76 -6.27
N GLY A 42 12.75 -3.70 -5.31
CA GLY A 42 12.82 -4.67 -4.22
C GLY A 42 11.66 -4.52 -3.22
N VAL A 43 11.29 -3.28 -2.90
CA VAL A 43 10.15 -2.98 -2.02
C VAL A 43 8.85 -3.52 -2.63
N ASP A 44 8.59 -3.22 -3.90
CA ASP A 44 7.36 -3.63 -4.58
C ASP A 44 7.30 -5.16 -4.76
N ALA A 45 8.44 -5.83 -5.00
CA ALA A 45 8.50 -7.29 -5.07
C ALA A 45 8.18 -7.98 -3.73
N LEU A 46 8.45 -7.31 -2.60
CA LEU A 46 8.17 -7.81 -1.25
C LEU A 46 6.81 -7.34 -0.70
N ALA A 47 6.17 -6.34 -1.31
CA ALA A 47 4.87 -5.83 -0.91
C ALA A 47 3.69 -6.72 -1.36
N VAL A 48 3.96 -7.96 -1.77
CA VAL A 48 2.98 -8.92 -2.28
C VAL A 48 2.24 -9.56 -1.10
N PRO A 49 0.89 -9.48 -1.04
CA PRO A 49 0.10 -10.02 0.07
C PRO A 49 0.38 -11.50 0.39
N GLU A 50 0.70 -12.29 -0.63
CA GLU A 50 1.01 -13.71 -0.53
C GLU A 50 2.34 -14.00 0.20
N LEU A 51 3.25 -13.02 0.25
CA LEU A 51 4.48 -13.09 1.05
C LEU A 51 4.28 -12.55 2.48
N ALA A 52 3.16 -11.87 2.77
CA ALA A 52 2.84 -11.48 4.12
C ALA A 52 2.41 -12.71 4.93
N ALA A 53 2.83 -12.80 6.20
CA ALA A 53 2.25 -13.77 7.10
C ALA A 53 0.72 -13.60 7.12
N PRO A 54 -0.08 -14.68 7.12
CA PRO A 54 -1.53 -14.54 7.16
C PRO A 54 -1.94 -13.81 8.44
N VAL A 55 -2.29 -12.54 8.31
CA VAL A 55 -2.88 -11.74 9.39
C VAL A 55 -4.39 -11.80 9.20
N ALA A 56 -5.12 -12.10 10.27
CA ALA A 56 -6.58 -11.97 10.24
C ALA A 56 -6.93 -10.53 9.82
N ALA A 57 -7.78 -10.39 8.81
CA ALA A 57 -8.25 -9.08 8.38
C ALA A 57 -8.89 -8.38 9.58
N VAL A 58 -8.34 -7.23 9.97
CA VAL A 58 -8.91 -6.41 11.04
C VAL A 58 -10.03 -5.56 10.43
N PRO A 59 -11.29 -5.74 10.83
CA PRO A 59 -12.36 -4.91 10.31
C PRO A 59 -12.17 -3.46 10.75
N PRO A 60 -12.40 -2.48 9.88
CA PRO A 60 -12.34 -1.08 10.28
C PRO A 60 -13.45 -0.77 11.30
N PRO A 61 -13.23 0.19 12.23
CA PRO A 61 -14.26 0.60 13.19
C PRO A 61 -15.53 1.09 12.49
N PRO A 62 -16.73 0.87 13.06
CA PRO A 62 -18.00 1.30 12.45
C PRO A 62 -18.05 2.80 12.10
N ALA A 63 -17.36 3.64 12.87
CA ALA A 63 -17.26 5.08 12.64
C ALA A 63 -16.63 5.42 11.27
N VAL A 64 -15.72 4.59 10.76
CA VAL A 64 -15.09 4.79 9.43
C VAL A 64 -16.15 4.67 8.33
N TRP A 65 -16.99 3.63 8.40
CA TRP A 65 -18.06 3.43 7.43
C TRP A 65 -19.15 4.51 7.53
N ALA A 66 -19.48 4.96 8.74
CA ALA A 66 -20.39 6.08 8.94
C ALA A 66 -19.84 7.37 8.30
N ALA A 67 -18.55 7.67 8.49
CA ALA A 67 -17.90 8.84 7.91
C ALA A 67 -17.85 8.78 6.37
N ILE A 68 -17.54 7.62 5.78
CA ILE A 68 -17.55 7.42 4.32
C ILE A 68 -18.96 7.63 3.76
N SER A 69 -19.97 7.06 4.41
CA SER A 69 -21.37 7.21 3.99
C SER A 69 -21.81 8.68 4.03
N ALA A 70 -21.43 9.41 5.08
CA ALA A 70 -21.69 10.84 5.20
C ALA A 70 -20.96 11.68 4.14
N ALA A 71 -19.68 11.38 3.87
CA ALA A 71 -18.87 12.13 2.91
C ALA A 71 -19.29 11.89 1.46
N THR A 72 -19.80 10.70 1.14
CA THR A 72 -20.22 10.31 -0.21
C THR A 72 -21.72 10.47 -0.45
N GLY A 73 -22.53 10.65 0.59
CA GLY A 73 -23.99 10.69 0.50
C GLY A 73 -24.64 9.34 0.19
N VAL A 74 -23.87 8.25 0.21
CA VAL A 74 -24.38 6.90 -0.06
C VAL A 74 -25.19 6.42 1.14
N THR A 75 -26.49 6.21 0.93
CA THR A 75 -27.44 5.72 1.94
C THR A 75 -27.96 4.31 1.64
N ALA A 76 -27.56 3.74 0.50
CA ALA A 76 -27.98 2.40 0.09
C ALA A 76 -27.32 1.33 0.98
N THR A 77 -28.13 0.49 1.61
CA THR A 77 -27.64 -0.68 2.34
C THR A 77 -27.23 -1.77 1.36
N PRO A 78 -26.03 -2.38 1.51
CA PRO A 78 -25.63 -3.51 0.68
C PRO A 78 -26.62 -4.67 0.79
N ARG A 79 -26.93 -5.29 -0.35
CA ARG A 79 -27.85 -6.43 -0.41
C ARG A 79 -27.19 -7.68 0.20
N PRO A 80 -27.80 -8.34 1.20
CA PRO A 80 -27.18 -9.46 1.93
C PRO A 80 -26.74 -10.61 1.01
N GLU A 81 -27.48 -10.88 -0.06
CA GLU A 81 -27.16 -11.94 -1.02
C GLU A 81 -25.86 -11.67 -1.79
N VAL A 82 -25.53 -10.40 -2.04
CA VAL A 82 -24.29 -10.01 -2.73
C VAL A 82 -23.10 -10.08 -1.76
N ILE A 83 -23.30 -9.68 -0.51
CA ILE A 83 -22.26 -9.76 0.54
C ILE A 83 -21.86 -11.21 0.78
N SER A 84 -22.85 -12.10 0.90
CA SER A 84 -22.59 -13.53 1.13
C SER A 84 -21.89 -14.18 -0.06
N ALA A 85 -22.19 -13.77 -1.30
CA ALA A 85 -21.54 -14.29 -2.50
C ALA A 85 -20.10 -13.78 -2.69
N ALA A 86 -19.76 -12.62 -2.12
CA ALA A 86 -18.43 -12.01 -2.22
C ALA A 86 -17.43 -12.53 -1.16
N ALA A 87 -17.85 -13.42 -0.25
CA ALA A 87 -16.96 -14.01 0.73
C ALA A 87 -15.78 -14.72 0.01
N PRO A 88 -14.53 -14.48 0.43
CA PRO A 88 -13.38 -15.11 -0.21
C PRO A 88 -13.53 -16.64 -0.10
N SER A 89 -13.56 -17.29 -1.26
CA SER A 89 -13.54 -18.75 -1.32
C SER A 89 -12.20 -19.20 -0.74
N ALA A 90 -12.23 -20.16 0.20
CA ALA A 90 -11.01 -20.76 0.72
C ALA A 90 -10.15 -21.25 -0.48
N PRO A 91 -8.83 -20.99 -0.48
CA PRO A 91 -7.98 -21.48 -1.56
C PRO A 91 -8.13 -23.00 -1.65
N ALA A 92 -8.40 -23.51 -2.85
CA ALA A 92 -8.53 -24.94 -3.09
C ALA A 92 -7.24 -25.63 -2.63
N ALA A 93 -7.38 -26.58 -1.71
CA ALA A 93 -6.26 -27.40 -1.26
C ALA A 93 -5.65 -28.10 -2.48
N VAL A 94 -4.39 -27.78 -2.79
CA VAL A 94 -3.64 -28.47 -3.83
C VAL A 94 -3.45 -29.91 -3.34
N PRO A 95 -3.90 -30.95 -4.09
CA PRO A 95 -3.73 -32.33 -3.66
C PRO A 95 -2.23 -32.66 -3.58
N ALA A 96 -1.82 -33.27 -2.47
CA ALA A 96 -0.46 -33.75 -2.26
C ALA A 96 -0.11 -34.85 -3.27
N PRO A 97 1.17 -34.98 -3.69
CA PRO A 97 1.61 -36.00 -4.64
C PRO A 97 1.48 -37.43 -4.10
#